data_AF-A0A9E3K7X8-F1
#
_entry.id   AF-A0A9E3K7X8-F1
#
_cell.length_a   1.000
_cell.length_b   1.000
_cell.length_c   1.000
_cell.angle_alpha   90.00
_cell.angle_beta   90.00
_cell.angle_gamma   90.00
#
_symmetry.space_group_name_H-M   'P 1'
#
loop_
_entity.id
_entity.type
_entity.pdbx_description
1 polymer ?
#
loop_
_entity_poly.entity_id
_entity_poly.type
_entity_poly.pdbx_seq_one_letter_code
_entity_poly.pdbx_strand_id
1 'polypeptide(L)'
;MRSIIAAIVTMIVLFSSTVAHASTKQCLAKRRAAGFSGKEWLCNKTSTFRFVGRISRSGYEIYDYRYRFLPHAGGAMHGGQRIKIFRGGKYIGEYPLSPPPVVNIAVRGARLILSTDDADRKVELNLSKGLPARILVNGEVEDFAR
;
A
#
# COMPACT_ATOMS: atom_id res chain seq x y z
N MET A 1 -10.99 41.24 -53.69
CA MET A 1 -10.28 39.95 -53.83
C MET A 1 -8.88 40.10 -53.27
N ARG A 2 -8.64 39.66 -52.02
CA ARG A 2 -7.30 39.49 -51.45
C ARG A 2 -7.34 38.28 -50.53
N SER A 3 -6.76 37.18 -50.99
CA SER A 3 -6.62 35.92 -50.27
C SER A 3 -5.45 36.03 -49.30
N ILE A 4 -5.67 35.70 -48.02
CA ILE A 4 -4.62 35.56 -47.01
C ILE A 4 -4.36 34.07 -46.85
N ILE A 5 -3.18 33.61 -47.25
CA ILE A 5 -2.71 32.22 -47.08
C ILE A 5 -2.13 32.12 -45.68
N ALA A 6 -2.82 31.41 -44.78
CA ALA A 6 -2.30 31.09 -43.46
C ALA A 6 -1.43 29.82 -43.54
N ALA A 7 -0.13 29.95 -43.27
CA ALA A 7 0.78 28.82 -43.14
C ALA A 7 0.64 28.21 -41.74
N ILE A 8 0.15 26.97 -41.66
CA ILE A 8 0.08 26.18 -40.43
C ILE A 8 1.41 25.43 -40.29
N VAL A 9 2.22 25.83 -39.30
CA VAL A 9 3.44 25.11 -38.92
C VAL A 9 3.05 24.03 -37.90
N THR A 10 3.03 22.77 -38.33
CA THR A 10 2.76 21.62 -37.46
C THR A 10 4.07 21.16 -36.80
N MET A 11 4.26 21.49 -35.51
CA MET A 11 5.35 20.92 -34.71
C MET A 11 4.99 19.50 -34.29
N ILE A 12 5.68 18.50 -34.83
CA ILE A 12 5.59 17.11 -34.38
C ILE A 12 6.55 16.94 -33.19
N VAL A 13 6.02 16.92 -31.97
CA VAL A 13 6.79 16.56 -30.78
C VAL A 13 6.88 15.03 -30.72
N LEU A 14 8.04 14.50 -31.08
CA LEU A 14 8.39 13.08 -30.89
C LEU A 14 8.58 12.83 -29.39
N PHE A 15 7.54 12.34 -28.72
CA PHE A 15 7.68 11.74 -27.40
C PHE A 15 8.39 10.39 -27.56
N SER A 16 9.71 10.38 -27.35
CA SER A 16 10.47 9.14 -27.18
C SER A 16 10.04 8.49 -25.86
N SER A 17 9.11 7.55 -25.95
CA SER A 17 8.74 6.65 -24.86
C SER A 17 9.92 5.73 -24.55
N THR A 18 10.83 6.17 -23.67
CA THR A 18 11.80 5.26 -23.07
C THR A 18 11.04 4.30 -22.16
N VAL A 19 10.69 3.13 -22.68
CA VAL A 19 10.23 2.00 -21.87
C VAL A 19 11.46 1.50 -21.09
N ALA A 20 11.64 2.03 -19.88
CA ALA A 20 12.63 1.51 -18.96
C ALA A 20 12.27 0.05 -18.65
N HIS A 21 12.99 -0.89 -19.28
CA HIS A 21 12.96 -2.28 -18.88
C HIS A 21 13.58 -2.40 -17.50
N ALA A 22 12.74 -2.64 -16.49
CA ALA A 22 13.21 -2.98 -15.16
C ALA A 22 13.99 -4.31 -15.24
N SER A 23 15.30 -4.25 -14.97
CA SER A 23 16.19 -5.41 -14.92
C SER A 23 15.71 -6.43 -13.88
N THR A 24 15.48 -7.67 -14.31
CA THR A 24 14.77 -8.74 -13.59
C THR A 24 15.61 -9.53 -12.56
N LYS A 25 16.78 -9.02 -12.11
CA LYS A 25 17.66 -9.81 -11.20
C LYS A 25 18.27 -9.04 -10.03
N GLN A 26 17.69 -7.92 -9.59
CA GLN A 26 18.17 -7.24 -8.38
C GLN A 26 17.31 -7.62 -7.18
N CYS A 27 17.78 -8.61 -6.40
CA CYS A 27 17.24 -8.83 -5.08
C CYS A 27 17.51 -7.56 -4.25
N LEU A 28 16.46 -6.88 -3.82
CA LEU A 28 16.58 -5.64 -3.06
C LEU A 28 17.08 -5.98 -1.66
N ALA A 29 18.23 -5.41 -1.29
CA ALA A 29 18.90 -5.70 -0.04
C ALA A 29 18.09 -5.25 1.19
N LYS A 30 18.05 -6.13 2.20
CA LYS A 30 17.87 -5.87 3.64
C LYS A 30 16.66 -5.04 4.07
N ARG A 31 15.58 -5.73 4.45
CA ARG A 31 14.72 -5.32 5.58
C ARG A 31 14.48 -6.53 6.48
N ARG A 32 14.38 -6.31 7.79
CA ARG A 32 13.72 -7.28 8.67
C ARG A 32 12.27 -7.38 8.18
N ALA A 33 11.94 -8.44 7.45
CA ALA A 33 10.54 -8.81 7.27
C ALA A 33 9.99 -9.11 8.67
N ALA A 34 8.86 -8.51 9.06
CA ALA A 34 8.28 -8.80 10.37
C ALA A 34 8.03 -10.32 10.47
N GLY A 35 8.49 -10.94 11.54
CA GLY A 35 8.41 -12.39 11.76
C GLY A 35 9.71 -13.17 11.49
N PHE A 36 10.71 -12.59 10.82
CA PHE A 36 11.98 -13.29 10.55
C PHE A 36 13.13 -12.79 11.44
N SER A 37 13.80 -13.71 12.12
CA SER A 37 15.03 -13.47 12.87
C SER A 37 16.24 -13.42 11.93
N GLY A 38 16.32 -12.43 11.03
CA GLY A 38 17.44 -12.37 10.09
C GLY A 38 17.47 -11.19 9.13
N LYS A 39 18.63 -10.99 8.51
CA LYS A 39 18.83 -10.12 7.34
C LYS A 39 18.70 -11.00 6.10
N GLU A 40 17.49 -11.13 5.57
CA GLU A 40 17.27 -11.90 4.34
C GLU A 40 17.32 -11.01 3.09
N TRP A 41 17.85 -11.59 2.02
CA TRP A 41 17.78 -11.03 0.68
C TRP A 41 16.40 -11.38 0.10
N LEU A 42 15.66 -10.34 -0.32
CA LEU A 42 14.31 -10.48 -0.84
C LEU A 42 14.38 -10.48 -2.37
N CYS A 43 14.00 -11.60 -2.98
CA CYS A 43 13.94 -11.74 -4.44
C CYS A 43 12.46 -11.75 -4.89
N ASN A 44 12.17 -11.30 -6.12
CA ASN A 44 10.81 -11.21 -6.67
C ASN A 44 9.80 -10.51 -5.75
N LYS A 45 10.11 -9.26 -5.38
CA LYS A 45 9.23 -8.44 -4.55
C LYS A 45 8.18 -7.75 -5.42
N THR A 46 6.92 -8.17 -5.31
CA THR A 46 5.78 -7.36 -5.76
C THR A 46 5.18 -6.64 -4.57
N SER A 47 5.05 -5.33 -4.63
CA SER A 47 4.38 -4.57 -3.58
C SER A 47 3.48 -3.50 -4.17
N THR A 48 2.30 -3.33 -3.58
CA THR A 48 1.38 -2.24 -3.88
C THR A 48 1.29 -1.33 -2.67
N PHE A 49 1.34 -0.03 -2.90
CA PHE A 49 1.17 0.98 -1.85
C PHE A 49 0.09 1.94 -2.32
N ARG A 50 -1.13 1.77 -1.80
CA ARG A 50 -2.32 2.48 -2.31
C ARG A 50 -2.88 3.39 -1.24
N PHE A 51 -3.07 4.66 -1.57
CA PHE A 51 -3.82 5.58 -0.72
C PHE A 51 -5.29 5.14 -0.67
N VAL A 52 -5.81 4.92 0.54
CA VAL A 52 -7.21 4.51 0.75
C VAL A 52 -8.09 5.73 1.03
N GLY A 53 -7.59 6.67 1.83
CA GLY A 53 -8.34 7.86 2.18
C GLY A 53 -7.78 8.56 3.42
N ARG A 54 -8.40 9.69 3.76
CA ARG A 54 -8.04 10.48 4.94
C ARG A 54 -9.20 10.47 5.94
N ILE A 55 -8.91 10.15 7.19
CA ILE A 55 -9.87 10.21 8.30
C ILE A 55 -10.19 11.68 8.60
N SER A 56 -11.47 12.03 8.57
CA SER A 56 -11.91 13.39 8.87
C SER A 56 -11.63 13.77 10.33
N ARG A 57 -11.39 15.07 10.58
CA ARG A 57 -10.98 15.66 11.88
C ARG A 57 -9.59 15.27 12.39
N SER A 58 -9.22 13.99 12.35
CA SER A 58 -7.90 13.55 12.83
C SER A 58 -6.80 13.73 11.79
N GLY A 59 -7.13 13.81 10.50
CA GLY A 59 -6.15 14.00 9.43
C GLY A 59 -5.23 12.80 9.22
N TYR A 60 -5.57 11.63 9.78
CA TYR A 60 -4.83 10.40 9.50
C TYR A 60 -5.03 10.01 8.03
N GLU A 61 -3.93 9.69 7.36
CA GLU A 61 -3.88 9.21 6.00
C GLU A 61 -3.66 7.71 6.03
N ILE A 62 -4.59 6.96 5.44
CA ILE A 62 -4.62 5.50 5.48
C ILE A 62 -4.14 4.97 4.14
N TYR A 63 -3.17 4.05 4.19
CA TYR A 63 -2.63 3.37 3.03
C TYR A 63 -2.75 1.86 3.19
N ASP A 64 -3.12 1.20 2.10
CA ASP A 64 -3.15 -0.26 1.94
C ASP A 64 -1.82 -0.68 1.31
N TYR A 65 -0.94 -1.26 2.12
CA TYR A 65 0.34 -1.79 1.67
C TYR A 65 0.27 -3.32 1.60
N ARG A 66 0.36 -3.87 0.40
CA ARG A 66 0.41 -5.32 0.18
C ARG A 66 1.76 -5.69 -0.37
N TYR A 67 2.32 -6.80 0.07
CA TYR A 67 3.59 -7.28 -0.43
C TYR A 67 3.58 -8.78 -0.59
N ARG A 68 4.38 -9.25 -1.54
CA ARG A 68 4.80 -10.64 -1.68
C ARG A 68 6.29 -10.64 -1.98
N PHE A 69 7.00 -11.59 -1.40
CA PHE A 69 8.42 -11.79 -1.65
C PHE A 69 8.77 -13.26 -1.55
N LEU A 70 9.84 -13.64 -2.25
CA LEU A 70 10.45 -14.94 -2.14
C LEU A 70 11.81 -14.79 -1.42
N PRO A 71 12.09 -15.58 -0.37
CA PRO A 71 13.41 -15.59 0.25
C PRO A 71 14.46 -16.03 -0.78
N HIS A 72 15.65 -15.40 -0.75
CA HIS A 72 16.73 -15.72 -1.68
C HIS A 72 17.22 -17.17 -1.58
N ALA A 73 17.14 -17.79 -0.39
CA ALA A 73 17.50 -19.19 -0.20
C ALA A 73 16.51 -20.18 -0.87
N GLY A 74 15.48 -19.67 -1.56
CA GLY A 74 14.32 -20.45 -1.96
C GLY A 74 13.32 -20.60 -0.81
N GLY A 75 12.19 -21.25 -1.07
CA GLY A 75 11.15 -21.49 -0.07
C GLY A 75 9.75 -21.07 -0.52
N ALA A 76 8.84 -20.91 0.44
CA ALA A 76 7.48 -20.48 0.18
C ALA A 76 7.44 -18.98 -0.17
N MET A 77 6.52 -18.61 -1.06
CA MET A 77 6.21 -17.20 -1.29
C MET A 77 5.56 -16.63 -0.03
N HIS A 78 6.20 -15.66 0.61
CA HIS A 78 5.63 -14.97 1.76
C HIS A 78 4.88 -13.73 1.30
N GLY A 79 3.71 -13.52 1.88
CA GLY A 79 2.88 -12.35 1.63
C GLY A 79 2.51 -11.65 2.92
N GLY A 80 2.01 -10.44 2.80
CA GLY A 80 1.40 -9.76 3.92
C GLY A 80 0.69 -8.50 3.48
N GLN A 81 -0.12 -7.98 4.38
CA GLN A 81 -0.82 -6.72 4.23
C GLN A 81 -0.55 -5.85 5.45
N ARG A 82 -0.42 -4.54 5.26
CA ARG A 82 -0.28 -3.58 6.35
C ARG A 82 -1.19 -2.39 6.11
N ILE A 83 -1.86 -1.97 7.16
CA ILE A 83 -2.55 -0.67 7.19
C ILE A 83 -1.52 0.35 7.63
N LYS A 84 -0.97 1.11 6.69
CA LYS A 84 0.05 2.12 6.96
C LYS A 84 -0.61 3.45 7.28
N ILE A 85 -0.23 4.09 8.39
CA ILE A 85 -0.86 5.31 8.88
C ILE A 85 0.13 6.47 8.88
N PHE A 86 -0.27 7.55 8.20
CA PHE A 86 0.47 8.80 8.15
C PHE A 86 -0.38 9.94 8.74
N ARG A 87 0.25 11.05 9.10
CA ARG A 87 -0.43 12.31 9.44
C ARG A 87 0.43 13.47 8.96
N GLY A 88 -0.11 14.30 8.07
CA GLY A 88 0.64 15.42 7.49
C GLY A 88 1.93 14.97 6.80
N GLY A 89 1.89 13.85 6.07
CA GLY A 89 3.05 13.28 5.39
C GLY A 89 4.04 12.52 6.28
N LYS A 90 3.90 12.55 7.62
CA LYS A 90 4.76 11.81 8.54
C LYS A 90 4.19 10.42 8.84
N TYR A 91 5.01 9.38 8.74
CA TYR A 91 4.65 8.02 9.17
C TYR A 91 4.45 7.97 10.69
N ILE A 92 3.31 7.44 11.12
CA ILE A 92 2.92 7.35 12.54
C ILE A 92 2.99 5.92 13.06
N GLY A 93 2.75 4.95 12.18
CA GLY A 93 2.76 3.53 12.52
C GLY A 93 1.91 2.71 11.57
N GLU A 94 1.61 1.48 11.96
CA GLU A 94 0.88 0.52 11.15
C GLU A 94 0.14 -0.54 11.95
N TYR A 95 -0.84 -1.17 11.32
CA TYR A 95 -1.33 -2.49 11.74
C TYR A 95 -0.80 -3.52 10.75
N PRO A 96 0.06 -4.47 11.18
CA PRO A 96 0.30 -5.67 10.38
C PRO A 96 -1.01 -6.45 10.31
N LEU A 97 -1.34 -7.00 9.14
CA LEU A 97 -2.43 -7.95 8.97
C LEU A 97 -1.81 -9.24 8.46
N SER A 98 -2.37 -10.37 8.90
CA SER A 98 -1.87 -11.71 8.56
C SER A 98 -2.80 -12.44 7.56
N PRO A 99 -2.81 -12.06 6.26
CA PRO A 99 -3.60 -12.78 5.26
C PRO A 99 -3.04 -14.21 5.04
N PRO A 100 -3.87 -15.17 4.58
CA PRO A 100 -5.25 -15.01 4.08
C PRO A 100 -6.34 -15.06 5.17
N PRO A 101 -7.52 -14.48 4.93
CA PRO A 101 -7.93 -13.75 3.72
C PRO A 101 -7.37 -12.32 3.67
N VAL A 102 -7.37 -11.73 2.47
CA VAL A 102 -6.98 -10.32 2.29
C VAL A 102 -8.09 -9.43 2.84
N VAL A 103 -7.70 -8.40 3.59
CA VAL A 103 -8.64 -7.45 4.19
C VAL A 103 -8.86 -6.27 3.26
N ASN A 104 -10.09 -6.05 2.84
CA ASN A 104 -10.52 -4.84 2.15
C ASN A 104 -10.56 -3.66 3.13
N ILE A 105 -9.95 -2.55 2.73
CA ILE A 105 -9.80 -1.35 3.55
C ILE A 105 -10.52 -0.19 2.86
N ALA A 106 -11.41 0.48 3.60
CA ALA A 106 -12.09 1.68 3.16
C ALA A 106 -12.14 2.74 4.27
N VAL A 107 -12.18 4.01 3.90
CA VAL A 107 -12.37 5.13 4.82
C VAL A 107 -13.74 5.75 4.56
N ARG A 108 -14.53 5.96 5.62
CA ARG A 108 -15.80 6.68 5.58
C ARG A 108 -15.86 7.71 6.70
N GLY A 109 -15.61 8.98 6.36
CA GLY A 109 -15.58 10.08 7.34
C GLY A 109 -14.53 9.84 8.42
N ALA A 110 -14.95 9.67 9.67
CA ALA A 110 -14.08 9.41 10.81
C ALA A 110 -13.78 7.92 11.04
N ARG A 111 -14.31 7.02 10.19
CA ARG A 111 -14.23 5.57 10.36
C ARG A 111 -13.32 4.91 9.34
N LEU A 112 -12.52 3.96 9.82
CA LEU A 112 -11.82 2.97 9.01
C LEU A 112 -12.65 1.69 9.01
N ILE A 113 -12.99 1.18 7.83
CA ILE A 113 -13.79 -0.02 7.63
C ILE A 113 -12.87 -1.11 7.10
N LEU A 114 -12.87 -2.24 7.79
CA LEU A 114 -12.12 -3.44 7.44
C LEU A 114 -13.11 -4.57 7.19
N SER A 115 -12.99 -5.26 6.07
CA SER A 115 -13.85 -6.38 5.71
C SER A 115 -13.09 -7.40 4.91
N THR A 116 -13.47 -8.68 5.00
CA THR A 116 -12.94 -9.74 4.12
C THR A 116 -14.08 -10.22 3.24
N ASP A 117 -13.78 -10.75 2.06
CA ASP A 117 -14.82 -11.21 1.13
C ASP A 117 -15.56 -12.45 1.69
N ASP A 118 -14.88 -13.24 2.52
CA ASP A 118 -15.40 -14.47 3.12
C ASP A 118 -16.10 -14.27 4.48
N ALA A 119 -16.15 -13.04 5.02
CA ALA A 119 -16.78 -12.78 6.31
C ALA A 119 -17.94 -11.79 6.21
N ASP A 120 -19.08 -12.19 6.77
CA ASP A 120 -20.24 -11.30 6.96
C ASP A 120 -19.95 -10.13 7.93
N ARG A 121 -18.84 -10.20 8.66
CA ARG A 121 -18.49 -9.23 9.70
C ARG A 121 -17.54 -8.16 9.19
N LYS A 122 -18.03 -6.92 9.22
CA LYS A 122 -17.24 -5.71 9.02
C LYS A 122 -16.75 -5.20 10.36
N VAL A 123 -15.47 -4.83 10.43
CA VAL A 123 -14.89 -4.15 11.58
C VAL A 123 -14.84 -2.66 11.27
N GLU A 124 -15.51 -1.86 12.10
CA GLU A 124 -15.48 -0.40 11.99
C GLU A 124 -14.69 0.20 13.15
N LEU A 125 -13.64 0.94 12.82
CA LEU A 125 -12.79 1.62 13.79
C LEU A 125 -13.05 3.12 13.72
N ASN A 126 -13.53 3.71 14.81
CA ASN A 126 -13.69 5.15 14.92
C ASN A 126 -12.37 5.81 15.33
N LEU A 127 -11.68 6.43 14.37
CA LEU A 127 -10.35 7.00 14.56
C LEU A 127 -10.37 8.49 14.93
N SER A 128 -11.54 9.01 15.35
CA SER A 128 -11.68 10.41 15.78
C SER A 128 -11.02 10.69 17.14
N LYS A 129 -10.90 9.66 18.00
CA LYS A 129 -10.28 9.74 19.33
C LYS A 129 -8.81 9.31 19.35
N GLY A 130 -8.25 8.95 18.19
CA GLY A 130 -6.90 8.39 18.06
C GLY A 130 -6.89 6.99 17.47
N LEU A 131 -5.70 6.42 17.39
CA LEU A 131 -5.46 5.07 16.87
C LEU A 131 -5.54 4.06 18.01
N PRO A 132 -6.43 3.04 17.94
CA PRO A 132 -6.46 1.97 18.91
C PRO A 132 -5.12 1.24 19.01
N ALA A 133 -4.67 0.91 20.22
CA ALA A 133 -3.44 0.12 20.38
C ALA A 133 -3.59 -1.30 19.79
N ARG A 134 -4.82 -1.83 19.76
CA ARG A 134 -5.15 -3.16 19.25
C ARG A 134 -6.46 -3.12 18.48
N ILE A 135 -6.56 -3.96 17.46
CA ILE A 135 -7.78 -4.19 16.69
C ILE A 135 -8.01 -5.69 16.55
N LEU A 136 -9.27 -6.12 16.47
CA LEU A 136 -9.63 -7.51 16.20
C LEU A 136 -10.12 -7.59 14.76
N VAL A 137 -9.39 -8.26 13.88
CA VAL A 137 -9.71 -8.40 12.46
C VAL A 137 -9.68 -9.88 12.13
N ASN A 138 -10.78 -10.40 11.57
CA ASN A 138 -10.90 -11.82 11.23
C ASN A 138 -10.60 -12.79 12.39
N GLY A 139 -10.93 -12.41 13.63
CA GLY A 139 -10.65 -13.23 14.81
C GLY A 139 -9.21 -13.13 15.34
N GLU A 140 -8.33 -12.38 14.68
CA GLU A 140 -6.95 -12.15 15.09
C GLU A 140 -6.77 -10.77 15.70
N VAL A 141 -5.97 -10.70 16.78
CA VAL A 141 -5.64 -9.44 17.45
C VAL A 141 -4.38 -8.87 16.82
N GLU A 142 -4.51 -7.66 16.27
CA GLU A 142 -3.41 -6.95 15.62
C GLU A 142 -3.02 -5.72 16.44
N ASP A 143 -1.75 -5.67 16.85
CA ASP A 143 -1.18 -4.56 17.61
C ASP A 143 -0.74 -3.42 16.67
N PHE A 144 -0.94 -2.18 17.12
CA PHE A 144 -0.41 -1.00 16.45
C PHE A 144 1.10 -0.90 16.66
N ALA A 145 1.87 -1.01 15.59
CA ALA A 145 3.33 -0.90 15.59
C ALA A 145 3.79 0.50 15.14
N ARG A 146 4.77 1.08 15.85
CA ARG A 146 5.37 2.40 15.52
C ARG A 146 6.71 2.24 14.82
#